data_AF-A0A965FX50-F1
#
_entry.id   AF-A0A965FX50-F1
#
_cell.length_a   1.000
_cell.length_b   1.000
_cell.length_c   1.000
_cell.angle_alpha   90.00
_cell.angle_beta   90.00
_cell.angle_gamma   90.00
#
_symmetry.space_group_name_H-M   'P 1'
#
loop_
_entity.id
_entity.type
_entity.pdbx_description
1 polymer ?
#
loop_
_entity_poly.entity_id
_entity_poly.type
_entity_poly.pdbx_seq_one_letter_code
_entity_poly.pdbx_strand_id
1 'polypeptide(L)'
;MQFNSYAFILAFLPLTAAGYFLLCGSRFAAYSQLWMLLASLLFYSVWSPVYLPLMLASIGFNFMLGRGINARGGQSAARGMLIAGIAGNLLLLGYFKYADFFIGNLNLVTGGHLPLPHIILPLGISFFTFTQIAYLVDTFQHRASRPGFVNYALFVSYFPHLLSGPILHHGEMMPQFENAQNRRFNSDNFARGLLLFALGLAKKVVLADSLAAIADAGFKQPGAAGFADAWLIALAYTLQLYFDFSGYTDMALGMSRMFNIRLPVNFDSPYRATTIQDFWRRWHITLSRFLR
;
A
#
# COMPACT_ATOMS: atom_id res chain seq x y z
N MET A 1 -6.93 0.09 10.81
CA MET A 1 -8.43 0.09 10.73
C MET A 1 -8.83 -0.33 9.32
N GLN A 2 -10.05 -0.85 9.10
CA GLN A 2 -10.53 -1.14 7.73
C GLN A 2 -11.28 0.07 7.15
N PHE A 3 -11.14 0.33 5.85
CA PHE A 3 -11.77 1.49 5.19
C PHE A 3 -13.30 1.43 5.16
N ASN A 4 -13.89 0.24 5.13
CA ASN A 4 -15.34 0.01 5.17
C ASN A 4 -15.93 0.03 6.60
N SER A 5 -15.12 0.28 7.64
CA SER A 5 -15.63 0.32 9.01
C SER A 5 -16.25 1.67 9.38
N TYR A 6 -17.29 1.66 10.22
CA TYR A 6 -17.92 2.90 10.71
C TYR A 6 -16.93 3.81 11.45
N ALA A 7 -16.04 3.24 12.27
CA ALA A 7 -15.02 4.00 12.98
C ALA A 7 -14.08 4.75 12.01
N PHE A 8 -13.80 4.14 10.85
CA PHE A 8 -13.00 4.79 9.83
C PHE A 8 -13.76 5.91 9.11
N ILE A 9 -14.96 5.60 8.62
CA ILE A 9 -15.77 6.50 7.77
C ILE A 9 -16.30 7.70 8.55
N LEU A 10 -16.81 7.48 9.76
CA LEU A 10 -17.54 8.50 10.53
C LEU A 10 -16.64 9.27 11.50
N ALA A 11 -15.51 8.70 11.92
CA ALA A 11 -14.60 9.35 12.87
C ALA A 11 -13.22 9.61 12.28
N PHE A 12 -12.45 8.56 11.96
CA PHE A 12 -11.05 8.71 11.57
C PHE A 12 -10.84 9.63 10.35
N LEU A 13 -11.56 9.38 9.25
CA LEU A 13 -11.40 10.13 8.00
C LEU A 13 -11.84 11.60 8.13
N PRO A 14 -13.04 11.93 8.67
CA PRO A 14 -13.45 13.31 8.91
C PRO A 14 -12.50 14.07 9.86
N LEU A 15 -12.07 13.44 10.96
CA LEU A 15 -11.14 14.05 11.91
C LEU A 15 -9.78 14.31 11.27
N THR A 16 -9.27 13.37 10.47
CA THR A 16 -8.01 13.52 9.76
C THR A 16 -8.08 14.65 8.74
N ALA A 17 -9.16 14.72 7.95
CA ALA A 17 -9.41 15.80 6.98
C ALA A 17 -9.55 17.17 7.65
N ALA A 18 -10.35 17.26 8.71
CA ALA A 18 -10.53 18.49 9.47
C ALA A 18 -9.19 18.98 10.05
N GLY A 19 -8.45 18.11 10.74
CA GLY A 19 -7.14 18.47 11.31
C GLY A 19 -6.14 18.92 10.25
N TYR A 20 -6.10 18.23 9.10
CA TYR A 20 -5.19 18.59 8.00
C TYR A 20 -5.51 19.98 7.43
N PHE A 21 -6.77 20.24 7.06
CA PHE A 21 -7.16 21.50 6.43
C PHE A 21 -7.19 22.68 7.40
N LEU A 22 -7.55 22.46 8.68
CA LEU A 22 -7.47 23.49 9.72
C LEU A 22 -6.01 23.93 9.95
N LEU A 23 -5.07 22.98 10.01
CA LEU A 23 -3.65 23.32 10.15
C LEU A 23 -3.14 24.06 8.91
N CYS A 24 -3.50 23.62 7.71
CA CYS A 24 -3.13 24.28 6.46
C CYS A 24 -3.64 25.72 6.35
N GLY A 25 -4.84 26.01 6.87
CA GLY A 25 -5.44 27.35 6.88
C GLY A 25 -4.90 28.28 7.97
N SER A 26 -4.01 27.80 8.83
CA SER A 26 -3.48 28.54 9.98
C SER A 26 -2.00 28.90 9.82
N ARG A 27 -1.46 29.69 10.76
CA ARG A 27 0.00 29.94 10.89
C ARG A 27 0.83 28.67 11.07
N PHE A 28 0.19 27.53 11.35
CA PHE A 28 0.82 26.22 11.57
C PHE A 28 0.82 25.32 10.34
N ALA A 29 0.70 25.87 9.13
CA ALA A 29 0.66 25.09 7.88
C ALA A 29 1.85 24.11 7.73
N ALA A 30 3.01 24.41 8.32
CA ALA A 30 4.17 23.53 8.35
C ALA A 30 3.92 22.19 9.08
N TYR A 31 2.97 22.15 10.03
CA TYR A 31 2.64 20.96 10.82
C TYR A 31 1.57 20.06 10.17
N SER A 32 0.98 20.48 9.04
CA SER A 32 -0.05 19.69 8.32
C SER A 32 0.45 18.31 7.88
N GLN A 33 1.71 18.23 7.42
CA GLN A 33 2.34 16.96 7.03
C GLN A 33 2.63 16.07 8.24
N LEU A 34 3.02 16.68 9.36
CA LEU A 34 3.21 15.95 10.62
C LEU A 34 1.88 15.38 11.12
N TRP A 35 0.78 16.14 11.04
CA TRP A 35 -0.55 15.63 11.34
C TRP A 35 -0.92 14.43 10.47
N MET A 36 -0.69 14.52 9.15
CA MET A 36 -0.96 13.40 8.24
C MET A 36 -0.11 12.17 8.58
N LEU A 37 1.15 12.38 8.95
CA LEU A 37 2.04 11.31 9.41
C LEU A 37 1.48 10.67 10.69
N LEU A 38 1.14 11.45 11.70
CA LEU A 38 0.60 10.94 12.97
C LEU A 38 -0.72 10.20 12.77
N ALA A 39 -1.63 10.72 11.94
CA ALA A 39 -2.87 10.04 11.57
C ALA A 39 -2.58 8.71 10.86
N SER A 40 -1.56 8.69 9.99
CA SER A 40 -1.17 7.48 9.27
C SER A 40 -0.55 6.40 10.18
N LEU A 41 0.29 6.82 11.12
CA LEU A 41 0.86 5.92 12.14
C LEU A 41 -0.23 5.40 13.08
N LEU A 42 -1.19 6.24 13.47
CA LEU A 42 -2.35 5.83 14.27
C LEU A 42 -3.21 4.80 13.53
N PHE A 43 -3.50 5.05 12.26
CA PHE A 43 -4.26 4.12 11.42
C PHE A 43 -3.63 2.72 11.38
N TYR A 44 -2.30 2.68 11.26
CA TYR A 44 -1.50 1.46 11.30
C TYR A 44 -1.52 0.81 12.70
N SER A 45 -1.29 1.59 13.75
CA SER A 45 -1.16 1.08 15.12
C SER A 45 -2.46 0.50 15.67
N VAL A 46 -3.61 0.97 15.21
CA VAL A 46 -4.92 0.37 15.59
C VAL A 46 -5.04 -1.09 15.14
N TRP A 47 -4.30 -1.51 14.09
CA TRP A 47 -4.28 -2.93 13.72
C TRP A 47 -3.38 -3.75 14.63
N SER A 48 -2.11 -3.35 14.81
CA SER A 48 -1.23 -3.95 15.79
C SER A 48 -0.13 -2.96 16.18
N PRO A 49 -0.14 -2.45 17.43
CA PRO A 49 0.88 -1.51 17.88
C PRO A 49 2.26 -2.17 18.00
N VAL A 50 2.33 -3.50 18.12
CA VAL A 50 3.58 -4.27 18.27
C VAL A 50 4.49 -4.13 17.05
N TYR A 51 3.93 -3.96 15.86
CA TYR A 51 4.71 -3.81 14.62
C TYR A 51 5.02 -2.35 14.25
N LEU A 52 4.50 -1.37 14.99
CA LEU A 52 4.81 0.04 14.75
C LEU A 52 6.32 0.33 14.89
N PRO A 53 7.03 -0.15 15.94
CA PRO A 53 8.48 0.01 16.03
C PRO A 53 9.23 -0.59 14.83
N LEU A 54 8.76 -1.72 14.30
CA LEU A 54 9.36 -2.34 13.11
C LEU A 54 9.24 -1.44 11.89
N MET A 55 8.06 -0.88 11.64
CA MET A 55 7.84 0.06 10.53
C MET A 55 8.70 1.31 10.70
N LEU A 56 8.75 1.90 11.90
CA LEU A 56 9.55 3.10 12.18
C LEU A 56 11.06 2.83 12.04
N ALA A 57 11.55 1.68 12.50
CA ALA A 57 12.93 1.26 12.33
C ALA A 57 13.27 1.07 10.84
N SER A 58 12.38 0.42 10.08
CA SER A 58 12.53 0.27 8.63
C SER A 58 12.59 1.64 7.93
N ILE A 59 11.69 2.57 8.29
CA ILE A 59 11.68 3.94 7.77
C ILE A 59 13.01 4.63 8.10
N GLY A 60 13.47 4.60 9.35
CA GLY A 60 14.73 5.20 9.76
C GLY A 60 15.93 4.65 8.98
N PHE A 61 16.04 3.32 8.90
CA PHE A 61 17.10 2.62 8.17
C PHE A 61 17.16 3.05 6.69
N ASN A 62 16.03 2.99 5.99
CA ASN A 62 15.96 3.33 4.57
C ASN A 62 16.14 4.84 4.32
N PHE A 63 15.69 5.70 5.23
CA PHE A 63 15.93 7.13 5.16
C PHE A 63 17.44 7.46 5.24
N MET A 64 18.15 6.84 6.18
CA MET A 64 19.59 7.02 6.35
C MET A 64 20.37 6.51 5.13
N LEU A 65 20.01 5.34 4.59
CA LEU A 65 20.60 4.84 3.36
C LEU A 65 20.34 5.76 2.17
N GLY A 66 19.09 6.22 1.98
CA GLY A 66 18.75 7.16 0.92
C GLY A 66 19.56 8.47 1.02
N ARG A 67 19.73 9.03 2.22
CA ARG A 67 20.61 10.19 2.43
C ARG A 67 22.07 9.87 2.12
N GLY A 68 22.55 8.69 2.53
CA GLY A 68 23.91 8.23 2.25
C GLY A 68 24.21 8.03 0.76
N ILE A 69 23.23 7.53 -0.01
CA ILE A 69 23.29 7.38 -1.47
C ILE A 69 23.35 8.76 -2.13
N ASN A 70 22.43 9.66 -1.75
CA ASN A 70 22.36 11.02 -2.27
C ASN A 70 23.65 11.83 -2.02
N ALA A 71 24.28 11.66 -0.85
CA ALA A 71 25.51 12.36 -0.50
C ALA A 71 26.73 11.89 -1.30
N ARG A 72 26.70 10.66 -1.85
CA ARG A 72 27.84 10.02 -2.53
C ARG A 72 27.75 10.04 -4.06
N GLY A 73 26.72 10.66 -4.64
CA GLY A 73 26.70 11.10 -6.05
C GLY A 73 27.06 10.04 -7.10
N GLY A 74 26.53 8.81 -7.00
CA GLY A 74 26.69 7.79 -8.05
C GLY A 74 28.01 6.98 -8.02
N GLN A 75 28.84 7.15 -6.99
CA GLN A 75 30.07 6.37 -6.82
C GLN A 75 29.80 4.91 -6.40
N SER A 76 30.80 4.04 -6.49
CA SER A 76 30.72 2.62 -6.07
C SER A 76 30.16 2.42 -4.65
N ALA A 77 30.44 3.36 -3.74
CA ALA A 77 29.90 3.35 -2.39
C ALA A 77 28.37 3.58 -2.33
N ALA A 78 27.82 4.40 -3.22
CA ALA A 78 26.36 4.58 -3.34
C ALA A 78 25.69 3.29 -3.84
N ARG A 79 26.33 2.57 -4.76
CA ARG A 79 25.85 1.27 -5.24
C ARG A 79 25.86 0.21 -4.13
N GLY A 80 26.90 0.17 -3.30
CA GLY A 80 26.97 -0.71 -2.13
C GLY A 80 25.84 -0.44 -1.13
N MET A 81 25.54 0.83 -0.85
CA MET A 81 24.42 1.23 0.02
C MET A 81 23.06 0.86 -0.57
N LEU A 82 22.87 1.01 -1.89
CA LEU A 82 21.65 0.57 -2.57
C LEU A 82 21.45 -0.94 -2.42
N ILE A 83 22.50 -1.73 -2.70
CA ILE A 83 22.44 -3.20 -2.58
C ILE A 83 22.13 -3.60 -1.13
N ALA A 84 22.81 -3.00 -0.15
CA ALA A 84 22.56 -3.26 1.26
C ALA A 84 21.12 -2.91 1.67
N GLY A 85 20.57 -1.80 1.16
CA GLY A 85 19.19 -1.41 1.42
C GLY A 85 18.17 -2.35 0.80
N ILE A 86 18.35 -2.72 -0.47
CA ILE A 86 17.48 -3.69 -1.15
C ILE A 86 17.54 -5.04 -0.42
N ALA A 87 18.75 -5.53 -0.12
CA ALA A 87 18.95 -6.78 0.60
C ALA A 87 18.27 -6.74 1.98
N GLY A 88 18.45 -5.66 2.76
CA GLY A 88 17.82 -5.52 4.07
C GLY A 88 16.29 -5.55 4.01
N ASN A 89 15.68 -4.86 3.04
CA ASN A 89 14.23 -4.89 2.84
C ASN A 89 13.74 -6.28 2.42
N LEU A 90 14.42 -6.93 1.48
CA LEU A 90 14.05 -8.26 1.00
C LEU A 90 14.26 -9.34 2.07
N LEU A 91 15.31 -9.23 2.90
CA LEU A 91 15.53 -10.11 4.05
C LEU A 91 14.43 -9.95 5.09
N LEU A 92 14.04 -8.72 5.42
CA LEU A 92 12.93 -8.45 6.32
C LEU A 92 11.62 -9.06 5.81
N LEU A 93 11.31 -8.86 4.53
CA LEU A 93 10.13 -9.44 3.89
C LEU A 93 10.21 -10.98 3.85
N GLY A 94 11.40 -11.52 3.52
CA GLY A 94 11.69 -12.95 3.48
C GLY A 94 11.47 -13.62 4.83
N TYR A 95 11.98 -13.02 5.89
CA TYR A 95 11.81 -13.51 7.26
C TYR A 95 10.34 -13.56 7.68
N PHE A 96 9.61 -12.46 7.57
CA PHE A 96 8.22 -12.42 8.04
C PHE A 96 7.28 -13.25 7.16
N LYS A 97 7.48 -13.28 5.84
CA LYS A 97 6.53 -13.89 4.89
C LYS A 97 6.83 -15.33 4.53
N TYR A 98 8.11 -15.71 4.50
CA TYR A 98 8.53 -16.96 3.89
C TYR A 98 9.42 -17.83 4.79
N ALA A 99 9.71 -17.44 6.05
CA ALA A 99 10.54 -18.25 6.95
C ALA A 99 10.00 -19.68 7.11
N ASP A 100 8.72 -19.85 7.42
CA ASP A 100 8.09 -21.17 7.56
C ASP A 100 8.16 -21.99 6.26
N PHE A 101 7.99 -21.33 5.11
CA PHE A 101 8.12 -21.98 3.80
C PHE A 101 9.54 -22.48 3.57
N PHE A 102 10.57 -21.67 3.84
CA PHE A 102 11.96 -22.08 3.67
C PHE A 102 12.38 -23.19 4.64
N ILE A 103 12.00 -23.08 5.93
CA ILE A 103 12.28 -24.10 6.94
C ILE A 103 11.57 -25.41 6.60
N GLY A 104 10.30 -25.35 6.17
CA GLY A 104 9.53 -26.51 5.75
C GLY A 104 10.18 -27.26 4.58
N ASN A 105 10.61 -26.54 3.53
CA ASN A 105 11.33 -27.15 2.41
C ASN A 105 12.68 -27.74 2.83
N LEU A 106 13.43 -27.06 3.72
CA LEU A 106 14.69 -27.58 4.24
C LEU A 106 14.48 -28.88 5.03
N ASN A 107 13.46 -28.93 5.87
CA ASN A 107 13.09 -30.14 6.61
C ASN A 107 12.72 -31.29 5.66
N LEU A 108 11.97 -31.02 4.59
CA LEU A 108 11.62 -32.02 3.58
C LEU A 108 12.84 -32.59 2.85
N VAL A 109 13.82 -31.74 2.50
CA VAL A 109 15.01 -32.17 1.75
C VAL A 109 16.04 -32.85 2.65
N THR A 110 16.23 -32.36 3.88
CA THR A 110 17.27 -32.86 4.79
C THR A 110 16.78 -33.95 5.74
N GLY A 111 15.47 -34.21 5.80
CA GLY A 111 14.87 -35.03 6.85
C GLY A 111 14.91 -34.37 8.24
N GLY A 112 15.24 -33.08 8.31
CA GLY A 112 15.34 -32.33 9.56
C GLY A 112 13.98 -32.03 10.20
N HIS A 113 14.03 -31.67 11.48
CA HIS A 113 12.86 -31.28 12.28
C HIS A 113 13.05 -29.90 12.92
N LEU A 114 13.53 -28.93 12.13
CA LEU A 114 13.60 -27.55 12.61
C LEU A 114 12.19 -27.04 12.92
N PRO A 115 11.95 -26.44 14.10
CA PRO A 115 10.62 -25.95 14.47
C PRO A 115 10.21 -24.78 13.58
N LEU A 116 8.93 -24.74 13.20
CA LEU A 116 8.34 -23.65 12.44
C LEU A 116 7.97 -22.50 13.39
N PRO A 117 8.51 -21.28 13.20
CA PRO A 117 8.25 -20.16 14.11
C PRO A 117 6.83 -19.57 13.99
N HIS A 118 6.07 -19.85 12.93
CA HIS A 118 4.67 -19.41 12.77
C HIS A 118 4.51 -17.90 12.98
N ILE A 119 5.36 -17.14 12.30
CA ILE A 119 5.49 -15.70 12.48
C ILE A 119 4.23 -15.00 11.94
N ILE A 120 3.59 -14.21 12.80
CA ILE A 120 2.46 -13.35 12.40
C ILE A 120 2.99 -12.25 11.46
N LEU A 121 2.40 -12.17 10.26
CA LEU A 121 2.81 -11.21 9.24
C LEU A 121 2.37 -9.79 9.62
N PRO A 122 3.30 -8.80 9.66
CA PRO A 122 2.92 -7.41 9.83
C PRO A 122 2.09 -6.95 8.63
N LEU A 123 0.92 -6.37 8.90
CA LEU A 123 0.06 -5.84 7.85
C LEU A 123 0.82 -4.81 7.00
N GLY A 124 0.64 -4.82 5.69
CA GLY A 124 1.27 -3.87 4.78
C GLY A 124 2.78 -4.02 4.59
N ILE A 125 3.44 -5.05 5.16
CA ILE A 125 4.90 -5.25 5.04
C ILE A 125 5.39 -5.25 3.59
N SER A 126 4.67 -5.94 2.71
CA SER A 126 5.04 -5.94 1.29
C SER A 126 4.98 -4.53 0.68
N PHE A 127 3.94 -3.75 0.98
CA PHE A 127 3.76 -2.42 0.41
C PHE A 127 4.82 -1.43 0.88
N PHE A 128 5.08 -1.35 2.18
CA PHE A 128 6.13 -0.45 2.67
C PHE A 128 7.51 -0.90 2.20
N THR A 129 7.80 -2.21 2.16
CA THR A 129 9.07 -2.74 1.62
C THR A 129 9.27 -2.33 0.16
N PHE A 130 8.29 -2.55 -0.73
CA PHE A 130 8.43 -2.14 -2.14
C PHE A 130 8.51 -0.62 -2.31
N THR A 131 7.76 0.14 -1.51
CA THR A 131 7.82 1.62 -1.50
C THR A 131 9.21 2.12 -1.09
N GLN A 132 9.83 1.48 -0.10
CA GLN A 132 11.17 1.82 0.37
C GLN A 132 12.25 1.43 -0.64
N ILE A 133 12.12 0.26 -1.28
CA ILE A 133 13.01 -0.14 -2.38
C ILE A 133 12.89 0.84 -3.56
N ALA A 134 11.66 1.19 -3.97
CA ALA A 134 11.42 2.17 -5.02
C ALA A 134 12.09 3.51 -4.70
N TYR A 135 11.98 4.00 -3.45
CA TYR A 135 12.68 5.20 -3.01
C TYR A 135 14.21 5.10 -3.12
N LEU A 136 14.81 4.00 -2.67
CA LEU A 136 16.26 3.83 -2.76
C LEU A 136 16.74 3.80 -4.21
N VAL A 137 16.01 3.12 -5.09
CA VAL A 137 16.29 3.06 -6.53
C VAL A 137 16.13 4.43 -7.18
N ASP A 138 15.01 5.12 -6.94
CA ASP A 138 14.74 6.48 -7.43
C ASP A 138 15.84 7.46 -6.96
N THR A 139 16.30 7.30 -5.71
CA THR A 139 17.39 8.08 -5.13
C THR A 139 18.73 7.81 -5.81
N PHE A 140 19.06 6.55 -6.05
CA PHE A 140 20.28 6.17 -6.75
C PHE A 140 20.29 6.66 -8.21
N GLN A 141 19.14 6.69 -8.87
CA GLN A 141 18.99 7.20 -10.24
C GLN A 141 18.86 8.73 -10.32
N HIS A 142 19.04 9.45 -9.20
CA HIS A 142 18.87 10.91 -9.10
C HIS A 142 17.48 11.42 -9.52
N ARG A 143 16.46 10.57 -9.42
CA ARG A 143 15.05 10.90 -9.72
C ARG A 143 14.27 11.35 -8.47
N ALA A 144 14.79 11.03 -7.29
CA ALA A 144 14.20 11.47 -6.02
C ALA A 144 14.75 12.84 -5.60
N SER A 145 13.87 13.75 -5.17
CA SER A 145 14.28 14.93 -4.39
C SER A 145 14.89 14.51 -3.05
N ARG A 146 15.46 15.45 -2.28
CA ARG A 146 16.00 15.18 -0.93
C ARG A 146 14.91 15.48 0.12
N PRO A 147 14.04 14.51 0.48
CA PRO A 147 12.94 14.81 1.39
C PRO A 147 13.44 15.07 2.81
N GLY A 148 12.70 15.91 3.53
CA GLY A 148 12.74 15.91 4.99
C GLY A 148 12.24 14.58 5.55
N PHE A 149 12.66 14.22 6.77
CA PHE A 149 12.28 12.95 7.39
C PHE A 149 10.77 12.76 7.49
N VAL A 150 10.02 13.81 7.85
CA VAL A 150 8.55 13.78 7.97
C VAL A 150 7.89 13.39 6.65
N ASN A 151 8.31 13.98 5.52
CA ASN A 151 7.73 13.70 4.21
C ASN A 151 8.05 12.30 3.73
N TYR A 152 9.27 11.84 3.99
CA TYR A 152 9.66 10.47 3.70
C TYR A 152 8.88 9.46 4.55
N ALA A 153 8.80 9.67 5.86
CA ALA A 153 8.03 8.82 6.76
C ALA A 153 6.54 8.80 6.38
N LEU A 154 5.99 9.97 6.02
CA LEU A 154 4.63 10.08 5.51
C LEU A 154 4.47 9.29 4.21
N PHE A 155 5.36 9.43 3.24
CA PHE A 155 5.31 8.67 1.98
C PHE A 155 5.21 7.17 2.19
N VAL A 156 6.05 6.62 3.09
CA VAL A 156 6.04 5.18 3.39
C VAL A 156 4.78 4.77 4.14
N SER A 157 4.33 5.58 5.11
CA SER A 157 3.22 5.22 6.01
C SER A 157 1.85 5.70 5.55
N TYR A 158 1.74 6.47 4.46
CA TYR A 158 0.53 7.20 4.08
C TYR A 158 -0.71 6.30 4.03
N PHE A 159 -1.62 6.51 4.98
CA PHE A 159 -2.68 5.53 5.25
C PHE A 159 -3.58 5.16 4.06
N PRO A 160 -3.88 6.05 3.09
CA PRO A 160 -4.72 5.68 1.96
C PRO A 160 -4.11 4.54 1.14
N HIS A 161 -2.77 4.43 1.05
CA HIS A 161 -2.13 3.35 0.27
C HIS A 161 -1.56 2.19 1.09
N LEU A 162 -1.31 2.40 2.39
CA LEU A 162 -0.48 1.51 3.22
C LEU A 162 -0.86 0.02 3.20
N LEU A 163 -2.15 -0.33 3.14
CA LEU A 163 -2.56 -1.74 3.23
C LEU A 163 -2.68 -2.43 1.87
N SER A 164 -3.24 -1.74 0.87
CA SER A 164 -3.59 -2.31 -0.44
C SER A 164 -3.80 -1.22 -1.52
N GLY A 165 -3.12 -0.08 -1.38
CA GLY A 165 -3.16 0.95 -2.42
C GLY A 165 -2.15 0.71 -3.54
N PRO A 166 -2.09 1.62 -4.51
CA PRO A 166 -1.13 1.54 -5.60
C PRO A 166 0.33 1.65 -5.10
N ILE A 167 1.26 1.00 -5.79
CA ILE A 167 2.70 1.16 -5.53
C ILE A 167 3.14 2.56 -5.97
N LEU A 168 3.68 3.31 -5.02
CA LEU A 168 4.04 4.72 -5.20
C LEU A 168 5.51 4.90 -5.51
N HIS A 169 5.82 5.84 -6.41
CA HIS A 169 7.17 6.36 -6.59
C HIS A 169 7.37 7.67 -5.87
N HIS A 170 8.58 7.89 -5.36
CA HIS A 170 8.91 9.07 -4.58
C HIS A 170 8.75 10.35 -5.41
N GLY A 171 9.19 10.31 -6.68
CA GLY A 171 9.10 11.44 -7.61
C GLY A 171 7.66 11.89 -7.92
N GLU A 172 6.67 10.99 -7.80
CA GLU A 172 5.26 11.32 -8.03
C GLU A 172 4.60 11.94 -6.80
N MET A 173 5.07 11.59 -5.60
CA MET A 173 4.43 11.96 -4.33
C MET A 173 5.01 13.23 -3.70
N MET A 174 6.35 13.36 -3.66
CA MET A 174 6.97 14.50 -2.98
C MET A 174 6.56 15.87 -3.52
N PRO A 175 6.51 16.10 -4.85
CA PRO A 175 6.06 17.39 -5.37
C PRO A 175 4.63 17.72 -4.93
N GLN A 176 3.77 16.72 -4.77
CA GLN A 176 2.39 16.93 -4.32
C GLN A 176 2.33 17.30 -2.83
N PHE A 177 3.19 16.73 -1.99
CA PHE A 177 3.28 17.09 -0.57
C PHE A 177 3.87 18.48 -0.36
N GLU A 178 4.83 18.87 -1.18
CA GLU A 178 5.51 20.17 -1.11
C GLU A 178 4.70 21.31 -1.74
N ASN A 179 3.77 21.00 -2.66
CA ASN A 179 2.95 22.00 -3.34
C ASN A 179 2.00 22.73 -2.36
N ALA A 180 2.19 24.03 -2.21
CA ALA A 180 1.36 24.89 -1.37
C ALA A 180 -0.11 24.97 -1.83
N GLN A 181 -0.41 24.75 -3.11
CA GLN A 181 -1.79 24.73 -3.61
C GLN A 181 -2.57 23.53 -3.08
N ASN A 182 -1.91 22.38 -2.88
CA ASN A 182 -2.54 21.18 -2.32
C ASN A 182 -2.92 21.35 -0.84
N ARG A 183 -2.38 22.37 -0.16
CA ARG A 183 -2.72 22.70 1.22
C ARG A 183 -4.05 23.46 1.34
N ARG A 184 -4.60 23.98 0.24
CA ARG A 184 -5.89 24.68 0.25
C ARG A 184 -7.02 23.69 0.08
N PHE A 185 -8.08 23.85 0.88
CA PHE A 185 -9.29 23.06 0.68
C PHE A 185 -9.84 23.31 -0.72
N ASN A 186 -10.13 22.23 -1.44
CA ASN A 186 -10.71 22.27 -2.78
C ASN A 186 -11.97 21.41 -2.76
N SER A 187 -13.13 22.07 -2.87
CA SER A 187 -14.44 21.41 -2.80
C SER A 187 -14.68 20.43 -3.94
N ASP A 188 -14.18 20.71 -5.15
CA ASP A 188 -14.30 19.82 -6.31
C ASP A 188 -13.50 18.53 -6.09
N ASN A 189 -12.25 18.63 -5.62
CA ASN A 189 -11.44 17.46 -5.28
C ASN A 189 -12.06 16.65 -4.13
N PHE A 190 -12.60 17.33 -3.11
CA PHE A 190 -13.25 16.68 -1.98
C PHE A 190 -14.51 15.92 -2.42
N ALA A 191 -15.38 16.54 -3.22
CA ALA A 191 -16.60 15.92 -3.73
C ALA A 191 -16.29 14.73 -4.65
N ARG A 192 -15.34 14.87 -5.59
CA ARG A 192 -14.89 13.76 -6.44
C ARG A 192 -14.27 12.63 -5.63
N GLY A 193 -13.50 12.97 -4.60
CA GLY A 193 -12.91 12.01 -3.68
C GLY A 193 -13.97 11.22 -2.92
N LEU A 194 -15.01 11.90 -2.44
CA LEU A 194 -16.14 11.27 -1.75
C LEU A 194 -16.94 10.35 -2.67
N LEU A 195 -17.23 10.79 -3.90
CA LEU A 195 -17.89 9.96 -4.90
C LEU A 195 -17.07 8.69 -5.19
N LEU A 196 -15.76 8.84 -5.45
CA LEU A 196 -14.89 7.71 -5.75
C LEU A 196 -14.75 6.75 -4.56
N PHE A 197 -14.67 7.30 -3.33
CA PHE A 197 -14.69 6.50 -2.12
C PHE A 197 -15.99 5.71 -1.98
N ALA A 198 -17.15 6.33 -2.20
CA ALA A 198 -18.45 5.67 -2.14
C ALA A 198 -18.59 4.56 -3.20
N LEU A 199 -18.10 4.79 -4.42
CA LEU A 199 -18.07 3.76 -5.47
C LEU A 199 -17.17 2.57 -5.08
N GLY A 200 -15.98 2.86 -4.53
CA GLY A 200 -15.09 1.81 -4.02
C GLY A 200 -15.71 1.02 -2.86
N LEU A 201 -16.39 1.70 -1.95
CA LEU A 201 -17.12 1.09 -0.84
C LEU A 201 -18.26 0.20 -1.35
N ALA A 202 -19.02 0.64 -2.35
CA ALA A 202 -20.07 -0.17 -2.97
C ALA A 202 -19.49 -1.42 -3.66
N LYS A 203 -18.39 -1.29 -4.41
CA LYS A 203 -17.68 -2.45 -4.98
C LYS A 203 -17.27 -3.45 -3.91
N LYS A 204 -16.71 -2.97 -2.79
CA LYS A 204 -16.27 -3.82 -1.68
C LYS A 204 -17.45 -4.51 -0.99
N VAL A 205 -18.37 -3.74 -0.43
CA VAL A 205 -19.40 -4.24 0.49
C VAL A 205 -20.56 -4.90 -0.26
N VAL A 206 -20.98 -4.33 -1.39
CA VAL A 206 -22.16 -4.85 -2.11
C VAL A 206 -21.77 -5.98 -3.05
N LEU A 207 -20.69 -5.81 -3.82
CA LEU A 207 -20.29 -6.82 -4.83
C LEU A 207 -19.32 -7.85 -4.26
N ALA A 208 -18.16 -7.41 -3.78
CA ALA A 208 -17.08 -8.32 -3.41
C ALA A 208 -17.44 -9.21 -2.22
N ASP A 209 -17.94 -8.63 -1.12
CA ASP A 209 -18.28 -9.39 0.08
C ASP A 209 -19.47 -10.35 -0.17
N SER A 210 -20.41 -10.00 -1.05
CA SER A 210 -21.51 -10.89 -1.46
C SER A 210 -21.00 -12.07 -2.29
N LEU A 211 -20.07 -11.84 -3.21
CA LEU A 211 -19.45 -12.90 -4.02
C LEU A 211 -18.51 -13.77 -3.18
N ALA A 212 -17.86 -13.18 -2.16
CA ALA A 212 -17.01 -13.89 -1.21
C ALA A 212 -17.78 -14.97 -0.47
N ALA A 213 -19.02 -14.70 -0.06
CA ALA A 213 -19.85 -15.70 0.61
C ALA A 213 -20.06 -16.97 -0.26
N ILE A 214 -20.21 -16.80 -1.58
CA ILE A 214 -20.37 -17.90 -2.54
C ILE A 214 -19.03 -18.64 -2.71
N ALA A 215 -17.95 -17.90 -2.96
CA ALA A 215 -16.63 -18.47 -3.18
C ALA A 215 -16.13 -19.24 -1.94
N ASP A 216 -16.25 -18.64 -0.75
CA ASP A 216 -15.83 -19.23 0.52
C ASP A 216 -16.61 -20.51 0.85
N ALA A 217 -17.93 -20.53 0.58
CA ALA A 217 -18.74 -21.74 0.75
C ALA A 217 -18.24 -22.87 -0.16
N GLY A 218 -17.94 -22.56 -1.42
CA GLY A 218 -17.40 -23.51 -2.38
C GLY A 218 -16.04 -24.07 -2.01
N PHE A 219 -15.08 -23.20 -1.67
CA PHE A 219 -13.71 -23.61 -1.34
C PHE A 219 -13.60 -24.34 0.01
N LYS A 220 -14.59 -24.23 0.91
CA LYS A 220 -14.64 -25.02 2.15
C LYS A 220 -14.92 -26.51 1.90
N GLN A 221 -15.61 -26.85 0.81
CA GLN A 221 -15.99 -28.24 0.49
C GLN A 221 -15.75 -28.55 -1.01
N PRO A 222 -14.49 -28.50 -1.48
CA PRO A 222 -14.20 -28.61 -2.91
C PRO A 222 -14.61 -29.97 -3.51
N GLY A 223 -14.60 -31.04 -2.72
CA GLY A 223 -15.01 -32.38 -3.17
C GLY A 223 -16.53 -32.58 -3.31
N ALA A 224 -17.35 -31.64 -2.82
CA ALA A 224 -18.80 -31.70 -2.90
C ALA A 224 -19.38 -30.89 -4.07
N ALA A 225 -18.58 -30.04 -4.71
CA ALA A 225 -19.01 -29.19 -5.80
C ALA A 225 -19.19 -30.00 -7.10
N GLY A 226 -20.38 -29.95 -7.69
CA GLY A 226 -20.61 -30.47 -9.04
C GLY A 226 -19.94 -29.60 -10.11
N PHE A 227 -20.03 -30.03 -11.37
CA PHE A 227 -19.46 -29.27 -12.50
C PHE A 227 -19.96 -27.82 -12.57
N ALA A 228 -21.28 -27.61 -12.41
CA ALA A 228 -21.88 -26.28 -12.44
C ALA A 228 -21.45 -25.42 -11.24
N ASP A 229 -21.39 -26.02 -10.05
CA ASP A 229 -20.94 -25.35 -8.83
C ASP A 229 -19.49 -24.90 -8.95
N ALA A 230 -18.61 -25.76 -9.48
CA ALA A 230 -17.21 -25.43 -9.70
C ALA A 230 -17.03 -24.19 -10.60
N TRP A 231 -17.82 -24.09 -11.69
CA TRP A 231 -17.81 -22.90 -12.55
C TRP A 231 -18.33 -21.66 -11.83
N LEU A 232 -19.42 -21.79 -11.06
CA LEU A 232 -19.97 -20.69 -10.27
C LEU A 232 -18.95 -20.18 -9.25
N ILE A 233 -18.30 -21.08 -8.51
CA ILE A 233 -17.26 -20.76 -7.52
C ILE A 233 -16.08 -20.05 -8.18
N ALA A 234 -15.60 -20.56 -9.32
CA ALA A 234 -14.48 -19.96 -10.04
C ALA A 234 -14.81 -18.53 -10.53
N LEU A 235 -16.01 -18.32 -11.09
CA LEU A 235 -16.45 -17.00 -11.54
C LEU A 235 -16.71 -16.05 -10.37
N ALA A 236 -17.34 -16.54 -9.30
CA ALA A 236 -17.57 -15.77 -8.08
C ALA A 236 -16.26 -15.28 -7.46
N TYR A 237 -15.27 -16.17 -7.32
CA TYR A 237 -13.95 -15.82 -6.82
C TYR A 237 -13.22 -14.81 -7.74
N THR A 238 -13.32 -15.00 -9.06
CA THR A 238 -12.72 -14.08 -10.03
C THR A 238 -13.27 -12.65 -9.86
N LEU A 239 -14.59 -12.51 -9.78
CA LEU A 239 -15.24 -11.21 -9.60
C LEU A 239 -15.03 -10.66 -8.19
N GLN A 240 -15.08 -11.50 -7.15
CA GLN A 240 -14.76 -11.13 -5.77
C GLN A 240 -13.37 -10.49 -5.72
N LEU A 241 -12.34 -11.19 -6.22
CA LEU A 241 -10.96 -10.72 -6.21
C LEU A 241 -10.82 -9.35 -6.88
N TYR A 242 -11.47 -9.18 -8.03
CA TYR A 242 -11.46 -7.90 -8.75
C TYR A 242 -12.17 -6.78 -7.99
N PHE A 243 -13.41 -7.00 -7.52
CA PHE A 243 -14.18 -5.96 -6.85
C PHE A 243 -13.62 -5.62 -5.48
N ASP A 244 -13.03 -6.59 -4.78
CA ASP A 244 -12.38 -6.36 -3.49
C ASP A 244 -11.18 -5.44 -3.68
N PHE A 245 -10.28 -5.82 -4.59
CA PHE A 245 -9.04 -5.08 -4.77
C PHE A 245 -9.24 -3.74 -5.47
N SER A 246 -10.06 -3.71 -6.53
CA SER A 246 -10.39 -2.44 -7.20
C SER A 246 -11.23 -1.53 -6.31
N GLY A 247 -12.13 -2.07 -5.49
CA GLY A 247 -12.91 -1.31 -4.51
C GLY A 247 -12.02 -0.67 -3.45
N TYR A 248 -11.06 -1.42 -2.90
CA TYR A 248 -10.06 -0.88 -1.96
C TYR A 248 -9.21 0.22 -2.60
N THR A 249 -8.76 -0.02 -3.84
CA THR A 249 -7.95 0.96 -4.56
C THR A 249 -8.75 2.23 -4.86
N ASP A 250 -10.01 2.13 -5.28
CA ASP A 250 -10.88 3.29 -5.50
C ASP A 250 -11.10 4.08 -4.20
N MET A 251 -11.31 3.41 -3.07
CA MET A 251 -11.36 4.07 -1.76
C MET A 251 -10.05 4.81 -1.45
N ALA A 252 -8.90 4.19 -1.71
CA ALA A 252 -7.58 4.81 -1.56
C ALA A 252 -7.43 6.08 -2.42
N LEU A 253 -7.73 5.99 -3.72
CA LEU A 253 -7.69 7.12 -4.65
C LEU A 253 -8.66 8.22 -4.22
N GLY A 254 -9.88 7.85 -3.80
CA GLY A 254 -10.91 8.77 -3.35
C GLY A 254 -10.47 9.58 -2.14
N MET A 255 -9.95 8.91 -1.10
CA MET A 255 -9.44 9.61 0.09
C MET A 255 -8.26 10.50 -0.24
N SER A 256 -7.27 10.02 -1.00
CA SER A 256 -6.15 10.86 -1.39
C SER A 256 -6.59 12.09 -2.16
N ARG A 257 -7.61 11.95 -3.02
CA ARG A 257 -8.22 13.07 -3.74
C ARG A 257 -8.82 14.10 -2.78
N MET A 258 -9.47 13.67 -1.69
CA MET A 258 -9.96 14.57 -0.65
C MET A 258 -8.85 15.42 -0.02
N PHE A 259 -7.60 14.91 0.02
CA PHE A 259 -6.41 15.64 0.49
C PHE A 259 -5.62 16.33 -0.64
N ASN A 260 -6.24 16.52 -1.81
CA ASN A 260 -5.61 17.08 -3.01
C ASN A 260 -4.41 16.27 -3.57
N ILE A 261 -4.26 15.02 -3.15
CA ILE A 261 -3.19 14.13 -3.60
C ILE A 261 -3.75 13.18 -4.66
N ARG A 262 -3.03 13.02 -5.77
CA ARG A 262 -3.37 12.10 -6.85
C ARG A 262 -2.50 10.86 -6.72
N LEU A 263 -3.13 9.73 -6.41
CA LEU A 263 -2.48 8.42 -6.52
C LEU A 263 -2.63 7.86 -7.95
N PRO A 264 -1.68 7.06 -8.43
CA PRO A 264 -1.78 6.44 -9.74
C PRO A 264 -2.90 5.39 -9.76
N VAL A 265 -3.55 5.25 -10.92
CA VAL A 265 -4.62 4.27 -11.14
C VAL A 265 -4.03 2.86 -11.17
N ASN A 266 -4.70 1.92 -10.52
CA ASN A 266 -4.25 0.53 -10.43
C ASN A 266 -5.08 -0.45 -11.27
N PHE A 267 -6.29 -0.06 -11.68
CA PHE A 267 -7.19 -0.87 -12.49
C PHE A 267 -7.83 -0.05 -13.61
N ASP A 268 -7.85 -0.60 -14.83
CA ASP A 268 -8.51 -0.02 -16.00
C ASP A 268 -9.29 -1.08 -16.80
N SER A 269 -10.47 -1.46 -16.29
CA SER A 269 -11.37 -2.44 -16.92
C SER A 269 -10.66 -3.71 -17.44
N PRO A 270 -9.94 -4.45 -16.59
CA PRO A 270 -9.02 -5.52 -17.02
C PRO A 270 -9.69 -6.65 -17.80
N TYR A 271 -10.94 -6.99 -17.50
CA TYR A 271 -11.67 -8.03 -18.22
C TYR A 271 -12.19 -7.62 -19.60
N ARG A 272 -11.95 -6.36 -20.04
CA ARG A 272 -12.14 -5.94 -21.44
C ARG A 272 -10.90 -6.17 -22.30
N ALA A 273 -9.81 -6.69 -21.73
CA ALA A 273 -8.58 -6.94 -22.45
C ALA A 273 -8.76 -8.00 -23.54
N THR A 274 -8.20 -7.75 -24.72
CA THR A 274 -8.21 -8.69 -25.84
C THR A 274 -6.97 -9.60 -25.89
N THR A 275 -5.95 -9.30 -25.10
CA THR A 275 -4.71 -10.09 -24.99
C THR A 275 -4.21 -10.12 -23.55
N ILE A 276 -3.38 -11.12 -23.21
CA ILE A 276 -2.74 -11.21 -21.87
C ILE A 276 -1.83 -10.00 -21.59
N GLN A 277 -1.15 -9.48 -22.62
CA GLN A 277 -0.32 -8.28 -22.46
C GLN A 277 -1.16 -7.04 -22.12
N ASP A 278 -2.34 -6.89 -22.74
CA ASP A 278 -3.29 -5.82 -22.43
C ASP A 278 -3.90 -5.99 -21.03
N PHE A 279 -4.19 -7.24 -20.62
CA PHE A 279 -4.65 -7.53 -19.26
C PHE A 279 -3.68 -6.99 -18.20
N TRP A 280 -2.37 -7.26 -18.34
CA TRP A 280 -1.35 -6.73 -17.41
C TRP A 280 -1.09 -5.23 -17.53
N ARG A 281 -1.61 -4.55 -18.56
CA ARG A 281 -1.61 -3.08 -18.63
C ARG A 281 -2.83 -2.47 -17.94
N ARG A 282 -3.81 -3.28 -17.55
CA ARG A 282 -5.10 -2.90 -16.97
C ARG A 282 -5.34 -3.45 -15.56
N TRP A 283 -4.67 -4.55 -15.20
CA TRP A 283 -4.76 -5.18 -13.89
C TRP A 283 -3.51 -4.87 -13.07
N HIS A 284 -3.69 -4.35 -11.86
CA HIS A 284 -2.61 -4.08 -10.92
C HIS A 284 -1.44 -3.31 -11.55
N ILE A 285 -1.80 -2.24 -12.28
CA ILE A 285 -0.94 -1.47 -13.20
C ILE A 285 0.33 -0.99 -12.51
N THR A 286 0.24 -0.60 -11.24
CA THR A 286 1.37 -0.02 -10.51
C THR A 286 2.42 -1.06 -10.12
N LEU A 287 2.01 -2.30 -9.86
CA LEU A 287 2.94 -3.43 -9.72
C LEU A 287 3.57 -3.79 -11.06
N SER A 288 2.78 -3.88 -12.13
CA SER A 288 3.31 -4.16 -13.46
C SER A 288 4.30 -3.08 -13.93
N ARG A 289 4.09 -1.82 -13.54
CA ARG A 289 5.05 -0.73 -13.76
C ARG A 289 6.32 -0.89 -12.93
N PHE A 290 6.20 -1.29 -11.66
CA PHE A 290 7.34 -1.49 -10.76
C PHE A 290 8.28 -2.62 -11.23
N LEU A 291 7.70 -3.69 -11.80
CA LEU A 291 8.46 -4.87 -12.25
C LEU A 291 9.11 -4.73 -13.63
N ARG A 292 8.73 -3.72 -14.43
CA ARG A 292 9.26 -3.45 -15.78
C ARG A 292 10.44 -2.49 -15.73
#